data_AF-A0A2K4IGG8-F1
#
_entry.id   AF-A0A2K4IGG8-F1
#
_cell.length_a   1.000
_cell.length_b   1.000
_cell.length_c   1.000
_cell.angle_alpha   90.00
_cell.angle_beta   90.00
_cell.angle_gamma   90.00
#
_symmetry.space_group_name_H-M   'P 1'
#
loop_
_entity.id
_entity.type
_entity.pdbx_description
1 polymer ?
#
loop_
_entity_poly.entity_id
_entity_poly.type
_entity_poly.pdbx_seq_one_letter_code
_entity_poly.pdbx_strand_id
1 'polypeptide(L)'
;MTDIKMAEDRPRDIHYKDGVYDVSLIFGWLDSGKKPSGLRVHVAETAKPTNFAQSTGSIQKTWSTFEEATEEGKKFATGLISTWPKRKENPEIEAG
;
A
#
# COMPACT_ATOMS: atom_id res chain seq x y z
N MET A 1 -28.70 -0.62 -22.49
CA MET A 1 -28.13 -0.08 -21.23
C MET A 1 -27.26 -1.16 -20.64
N THR A 2 -25.96 -0.91 -20.48
CA THR A 2 -25.05 -1.89 -19.87
C THR A 2 -25.15 -1.69 -18.36
N ASP A 3 -25.67 -2.68 -17.64
CA ASP A 3 -25.73 -2.67 -16.18
C ASP A 3 -24.30 -2.65 -15.62
N ILE A 4 -23.83 -1.47 -15.22
CA ILE A 4 -22.63 -1.32 -14.42
C ILE A 4 -23.01 -1.77 -13.00
N LYS A 5 -22.92 -3.07 -12.73
CA LYS A 5 -22.91 -3.58 -11.36
C LYS A 5 -21.68 -2.98 -10.70
N MET A 6 -21.89 -1.98 -9.84
CA MET A 6 -20.83 -1.47 -8.98
C MET A 6 -20.20 -2.66 -8.25
N ALA A 7 -18.88 -2.77 -8.35
CA ALA A 7 -18.11 -3.68 -7.52
C ALA A 7 -18.59 -3.50 -6.08
N GLU A 8 -18.89 -4.59 -5.38
CA GLU A 8 -19.16 -4.59 -3.95
C GLU A 8 -18.24 -3.58 -3.24
N ASP A 9 -18.78 -2.78 -2.30
CA ASP A 9 -18.17 -1.65 -1.56
C ASP A 9 -16.85 -1.97 -0.84
N ARG A 10 -15.87 -2.54 -1.54
CA ARG A 10 -14.54 -2.83 -1.02
C ARG A 10 -13.72 -1.56 -1.17
N PRO A 11 -13.08 -1.09 -0.09
CA PRO A 11 -12.27 0.11 -0.16
C PRO A 11 -11.14 -0.14 -1.16
N ARG A 12 -11.06 0.73 -2.17
CA ARG A 12 -9.95 0.71 -3.14
C ARG A 12 -8.61 1.01 -2.46
N ASP A 13 -8.70 1.71 -1.34
CA ASP A 13 -7.58 2.25 -0.60
C ASP A 13 -7.80 2.03 0.90
N ILE A 14 -6.79 1.55 1.64
CA ILE A 14 -6.80 1.51 3.10
C ILE A 14 -5.78 2.53 3.60
N HIS A 15 -6.23 3.43 4.48
CA HIS A 15 -5.36 4.38 5.16
C HIS A 15 -5.34 4.09 6.66
N TYR A 16 -4.15 4.01 7.25
CA TYR A 16 -3.99 3.80 8.68
C TYR A 16 -2.71 4.46 9.20
N LYS A 17 -2.63 4.63 10.52
CA LYS A 17 -1.42 5.10 11.19
C LYS A 17 -0.65 3.93 11.79
N ASP A 18 0.67 3.95 11.64
CA ASP A 18 1.60 3.06 12.32
C ASP A 18 2.65 3.91 13.05
N GLY A 19 2.43 4.15 14.34
CA GLY A 19 3.24 5.08 15.14
C GLY A 19 3.21 6.50 14.57
N VAL A 20 4.36 7.00 14.13
CA VAL A 20 4.53 8.34 13.52
C VAL A 20 4.38 8.33 11.99
N TYR A 21 3.96 7.21 11.41
CA TYR A 21 3.81 7.05 9.97
C TYR A 21 2.34 6.97 9.55
N ASP A 22 2.01 7.65 8.47
CA ASP A 22 0.79 7.47 7.70
C ASP A 22 1.05 6.44 6.59
N VAL A 23 0.24 5.39 6.57
CA VAL A 23 0.33 4.31 5.60
C VAL A 23 -0.90 4.31 4.72
N SER A 24 -0.68 4.18 3.40
CA SER A 24 -1.73 4.02 2.40
C SER A 24 -1.46 2.76 1.58
N LEU A 25 -2.44 1.85 1.56
CA LEU A 25 -2.46 0.64 0.74
C LEU A 25 -3.45 0.88 -0.39
N ILE A 26 -2.98 0.95 -1.63
CA ILE A 26 -3.79 1.26 -2.82
C ILE A 26 -3.83 0.02 -3.71
N PHE A 27 -5.00 -0.58 -3.85
CA PHE A 27 -5.16 -1.87 -4.55
C PHE A 27 -5.52 -1.66 -6.02
N GLY A 28 -4.81 -2.36 -6.90
CA GLY A 28 -5.27 -2.61 -8.26
C GLY A 28 -6.34 -3.70 -8.26
N TRP A 29 -7.27 -3.67 -9.20
CA TRP A 29 -8.36 -4.64 -9.27
C TRP A 29 -8.59 -5.18 -10.68
N LEU A 30 -8.79 -6.49 -10.78
CA LEU A 30 -9.28 -7.21 -11.95
C LEU A 30 -10.76 -7.58 -11.80
N ASP A 31 -11.32 -8.18 -12.86
CA ASP A 31 -12.67 -8.74 -12.89
C ASP A 31 -13.75 -7.75 -12.42
N SER A 32 -13.61 -6.48 -12.84
CA SER A 32 -14.49 -5.36 -12.45
C SER A 32 -14.56 -5.13 -10.93
N GLY A 33 -13.41 -5.19 -10.23
CA GLY A 33 -13.35 -4.88 -8.78
C GLY A 33 -13.50 -6.08 -7.84
N LYS A 34 -13.48 -7.30 -8.38
CA LYS A 34 -13.69 -8.52 -7.58
C LYS A 34 -12.41 -9.14 -7.05
N LYS A 35 -11.31 -9.02 -7.79
CA LYS A 35 -10.02 -9.63 -7.46
C LYS A 35 -8.93 -8.57 -7.35
N PRO A 36 -8.22 -8.46 -6.22
CA PRO A 36 -7.10 -7.56 -6.10
C PRO A 36 -5.91 -8.07 -6.93
N SER A 37 -5.26 -7.16 -7.66
CA SER A 37 -4.32 -7.46 -8.75
C SER A 37 -3.19 -6.44 -8.82
N GLY A 38 -2.39 -6.40 -7.76
CA GLY A 38 -1.36 -5.41 -7.53
C GLY A 38 -1.71 -4.50 -6.36
N LEU A 39 -0.67 -4.04 -5.69
CA LEU A 39 -0.78 -3.21 -4.50
C LEU A 39 0.35 -2.19 -4.51
N ARG A 40 0.00 -0.91 -4.41
CA ARG A 40 0.96 0.16 -4.14
C ARG A 40 0.87 0.52 -2.67
N VAL A 41 2.02 0.54 -2.00
CA VAL A 41 2.13 0.90 -0.59
C VAL A 41 2.89 2.21 -0.51
N HIS A 42 2.30 3.18 0.20
CA HIS A 42 2.91 4.48 0.46
C HIS A 42 2.99 4.69 1.97
N VAL A 43 4.19 5.03 2.46
CA VAL A 43 4.46 5.33 3.85
C VAL A 43 5.06 6.73 3.94
N ALA A 44 4.53 7.57 4.83
CA ALA A 44 5.02 8.93 5.07
C ALA A 44 5.08 9.26 6.56
N GLU A 45 6.08 10.02 7.02
CA GLU A 45 6.13 10.53 8.42
C GLU A 45 5.05 11.62 8.63
N THR A 46 4.12 11.40 9.57
CA THR A 46 2.96 12.29 9.87
C THR A 46 3.37 13.74 10.18
N ALA A 47 4.48 13.93 10.88
CA ALA A 47 4.90 15.26 11.35
C ALA A 47 5.58 16.12 10.27
N LYS A 48 5.87 15.56 9.09
CA LYS A 48 6.61 16.26 8.02
C LYS A 48 6.01 15.94 6.64
N PRO A 49 4.78 16.40 6.35
CA PRO A 49 4.09 16.11 5.09
C PRO A 49 4.81 16.63 3.84
N THR A 50 5.76 17.56 4.00
CA THR A 50 6.54 18.17 2.91
C THR A 50 7.95 17.61 2.74
N ASN A 51 8.44 16.77 3.67
CA ASN A 51 9.72 16.10 3.49
C ASN A 51 9.47 14.72 2.88
N PHE A 52 10.27 14.41 1.86
CA PHE A 52 10.34 13.20 1.06
C PHE A 52 10.70 11.94 1.86
N ALA A 53 10.09 11.73 3.02
CA ALA A 53 10.07 10.45 3.70
C ALA A 53 9.02 9.50 3.11
N GLN A 54 8.93 9.48 1.80
CA GLN A 54 7.98 8.70 1.03
C GLN A 54 8.64 7.38 0.65
N SER A 55 8.45 6.36 1.48
CA SER A 55 8.76 5.01 1.03
C SER A 55 7.57 4.52 0.22
N THR A 56 7.75 4.45 -1.10
CA THR A 56 6.76 3.85 -2.00
C THR A 56 7.31 2.53 -2.51
N GLY A 57 6.48 1.50 -2.50
CA GLY A 57 6.76 0.27 -3.22
C GLY A 57 5.50 -0.30 -3.84
N SER A 58 5.67 -1.29 -4.69
CA SER A 58 4.54 -1.97 -5.32
C SER A 58 4.77 -3.46 -5.39
N ILE A 59 3.74 -4.22 -5.04
CA ILE A 59 3.67 -5.66 -5.23
C ILE A 59 2.84 -5.92 -6.48
N GLN A 60 3.41 -6.60 -7.47
CA GLN A 60 2.67 -7.06 -8.65
C GLN A 60 2.29 -8.53 -8.44
N LYS A 61 1.09 -8.76 -7.91
CA LYS A 61 0.56 -10.10 -7.62
C LYS A 61 -0.97 -10.06 -7.72
N THR A 62 -1.58 -11.18 -8.08
CA THR A 62 -3.03 -11.38 -7.96
C THR A 62 -3.30 -12.21 -6.72
N TRP A 63 -4.20 -11.74 -5.86
CA TRP A 63 -4.58 -12.47 -4.64
C TRP A 63 -5.94 -13.12 -4.80
N SER A 64 -6.19 -14.15 -3.99
CA SER A 64 -7.47 -14.85 -3.98
C SER A 64 -8.53 -14.07 -3.20
N THR A 65 -8.11 -13.34 -2.17
CA THR A 65 -8.99 -12.53 -1.32
C THR A 65 -8.42 -11.13 -1.05
N PHE A 66 -9.28 -10.22 -0.61
CA PHE A 66 -8.87 -8.86 -0.25
C PHE A 66 -8.10 -8.82 1.08
N GLU A 67 -8.45 -9.71 2.00
CA GLU A 67 -7.82 -9.88 3.30
C GLU A 67 -6.37 -10.32 3.14
N GLU A 68 -6.11 -11.29 2.25
CA GLU A 68 -4.75 -11.74 1.92
C GLU A 68 -3.91 -10.58 1.35
N ALA A 69 -4.46 -9.83 0.39
CA ALA A 69 -3.80 -8.67 -0.18
C ALA A 69 -3.51 -7.59 0.88
N THR A 70 -4.43 -7.38 1.82
CA THR A 70 -4.28 -6.41 2.92
C THR A 70 -3.20 -6.83 3.90
N GLU A 71 -3.15 -8.10 4.28
CA GLU A 71 -2.12 -8.62 5.18
C GLU A 71 -0.73 -8.52 4.57
N GLU A 72 -0.56 -8.86 3.29
CA GLU A 72 0.70 -8.66 2.58
C GLU A 72 1.07 -7.19 2.49
N GLY A 73 0.10 -6.32 2.19
CA GLY A 73 0.29 -4.87 2.20
C GLY A 73 0.82 -4.31 3.51
N LYS A 74 0.24 -4.76 4.62
CA LYS A 74 0.68 -4.37 5.96
C LYS A 74 2.09 -4.86 6.25
N LYS A 75 2.41 -6.12 5.94
CA LYS A 75 3.76 -6.67 6.11
C LYS A 75 4.80 -5.89 5.30
N PHE A 76 4.49 -5.58 4.04
CA PHE A 76 5.34 -4.78 3.18
C PHE A 76 5.52 -3.36 3.73
N ALA A 77 4.44 -2.70 4.16
CA ALA A 77 4.51 -1.40 4.82
C ALA A 77 5.41 -1.42 6.06
N THR A 78 5.34 -2.45 6.90
CA THR A 78 6.24 -2.61 8.05
C THR A 78 7.70 -2.76 7.61
N GLY A 79 7.97 -3.48 6.52
CA GLY A 79 9.30 -3.56 5.90
C GLY A 79 9.81 -2.18 5.47
N LEU A 80 8.97 -1.41 4.77
CA LEU A 80 9.27 -0.02 4.37
C LEU A 80 9.55 0.88 5.57
N ILE A 81 8.76 0.80 6.63
CA ILE A 81 8.93 1.58 7.87
C ILE A 81 10.25 1.23 8.56
N SER A 82 10.56 -0.06 8.69
CA SER A 82 11.76 -0.52 9.41
C SER A 82 13.06 -0.17 8.68
N THR A 83 13.04 -0.14 7.35
CA THR A 83 14.19 0.23 6.51
C THR A 83 14.30 1.75 6.31
N TRP A 84 13.24 2.51 6.56
CA TRP A 84 13.18 3.95 6.30
C TRP A 84 14.30 4.76 6.97
N PRO A 85 14.60 4.63 8.28
CA PRO A 85 15.66 5.41 8.91
C PRO A 85 17.02 5.24 8.22
N LYS A 86 17.32 4.02 7.74
CA LYS A 86 18.55 3.73 7.00
C LYS A 86 18.51 4.28 5.58
N ARG A 87 17.38 4.13 4.89
CA ARG A 87 17.19 4.63 3.51
C ARG A 87 17.22 6.15 3.41
N LYS A 88 16.82 6.84 4.48
CA LYS A 88 16.92 8.29 4.63
C LYS A 88 18.37 8.78 4.63
N GLU A 89 19.29 7.99 5.18
CA GLU A 89 20.72 8.29 5.24
C GLU A 89 21.48 7.72 4.03
N ASN A 90 21.03 6.58 3.49
CA ASN A 90 21.58 5.93 2.32
C ASN A 90 20.47 5.42 1.37
N PRO A 91 20.15 6.18 0.30
CA PRO A 91 19.07 5.83 -0.64
C PRO A 91 19.26 4.52 -1.42
N GLU A 92 20.47 3.95 -1.44
CA GLU A 92 20.78 2.72 -2.19
C GLU A 92 20.29 1.44 -1.49
N ILE A 93 19.86 1.54 -0.23
CA ILE A 93 19.30 0.40 0.50
C ILE A 93 17.93 0.03 -0.08
N GLU A 94 17.77 -1.24 -0.46
CA GLU A 94 16.52 -1.76 -1.01
C GLU A 94 15.35 -1.61 -0.03
N ALA A 95 14.18 -1.34 -0.62
CA ALA A 95 12.90 -1.34 0.09
C ALA A 95 12.53 -2.79 0.42
N GLY A 96 12.38 -3.11 1.71
CA GLY A 96 11.99 -4.45 2.18
C GLY A 96 10.58 -4.85 1.79
#